data_AF-A0A016X0N8-F1
#
_entry.id   AF-A0A016X0N8-F1
#
_cell.length_a   1.000
_cell.length_b   1.000
_cell.length_c   1.000
_cell.angle_alpha   90.00
_cell.angle_beta   90.00
_cell.angle_gamma   90.00
#
_symmetry.space_group_name_H-M   'P 1'
#
loop_
_entity.id
_entity.type
_entity.pdbx_description
1 polymer ?
#
loop_
_entity_poly.entity_id
_entity_poly.type
_entity_poly.pdbx_seq_one_letter_code
_entity_poly.pdbx_strand_id
1 'polypeptide(L)'
;MSIMKECSSDPGPARSTLNITPFEIRYLKYSWEKASSTMDIGCELVARLLNDNRTRFRALIESHSGDLLGSANFAAEDVKKFRRARSVAHGVVMFFNQVISELDEPNSADFIAVISQRLGASHFRMKVWFQAENWLCVKNCLLDTIMAALQVKKTTSFACGKTISMSDKKAREVWYKVIQFVIQNMKRGFLAEALSADNTSTSSSSSE
;
A
#
# COMPACT_ATOMS: atom_id res chain seq x y z
N MET A 1 3.56 50.56 -25.73
CA MET A 1 4.16 49.25 -26.05
C MET A 1 4.04 48.38 -24.81
N SER A 2 3.28 47.30 -24.93
CA SER A 2 2.96 46.33 -23.87
C SER A 2 4.00 45.22 -23.89
N ILE A 3 4.50 44.82 -22.72
CA ILE A 3 5.04 43.46 -22.51
C ILE A 3 4.51 43.01 -21.15
N MET A 4 3.29 42.45 -21.17
CA MET A 4 2.80 41.63 -20.08
C MET A 4 3.68 40.38 -19.99
N LYS A 5 4.31 40.21 -18.83
CA LYS A 5 5.01 38.99 -18.45
C LYS A 5 3.93 37.96 -18.11
N GLU A 6 3.63 37.07 -19.04
CA GLU A 6 2.82 35.88 -18.76
C GLU A 6 3.56 35.05 -17.70
N CYS A 7 3.01 35.01 -16.49
CA CYS A 7 3.34 33.97 -15.53
C CYS A 7 2.88 32.66 -16.14
N SER A 8 3.83 31.89 -16.64
CA SER A 8 3.69 30.47 -16.96
C SER A 8 3.08 29.75 -15.75
N SER A 9 1.78 29.52 -15.76
CA SER A 9 1.11 28.57 -14.90
C SER A 9 1.46 27.17 -15.39
N ASP A 10 2.67 26.76 -15.03
CA ASP A 10 3.10 25.37 -15.17
C ASP A 10 2.12 24.53 -14.34
N PRO A 11 1.35 23.61 -14.94
CA PRO A 11 0.44 22.77 -14.19
C PRO A 11 1.31 21.78 -13.40
N GLY A 12 1.71 22.19 -12.21
CA GLY A 12 2.37 21.31 -11.24
C GLY A 12 1.57 20.01 -11.14
N PRO A 13 2.24 18.86 -10.94
CA PRO A 13 1.61 17.56 -11.01
C PRO A 13 0.38 17.54 -10.11
N ALA A 14 -0.80 17.28 -10.69
CA ALA A 14 -2.09 17.30 -10.01
C ALA A 14 -1.93 16.75 -8.58
N ARG A 15 -2.13 17.60 -7.57
CA ARG A 15 -2.07 17.17 -6.17
C ARG A 15 -3.05 16.02 -6.03
N SER A 16 -2.55 14.82 -5.72
CA SER A 16 -3.43 13.69 -5.46
C SER A 16 -4.18 14.05 -4.19
N THR A 17 -5.50 14.16 -4.25
CA THR A 17 -6.33 14.48 -3.10
C THR A 17 -6.99 13.20 -2.58
N LEU A 18 -6.87 12.95 -1.27
CA LEU A 18 -7.56 11.85 -0.60
C LEU A 18 -8.92 12.35 -0.11
N ASN A 19 -9.98 12.13 -0.90
CA ASN A 19 -11.33 12.53 -0.53
C ASN A 19 -12.05 11.44 0.29
N ILE A 20 -11.96 11.57 1.61
CA ILE A 20 -12.59 10.68 2.59
C ILE A 20 -13.44 11.48 3.58
N THR A 21 -14.64 11.00 3.88
CA THR A 21 -15.53 11.67 4.84
C THR A 21 -15.20 11.26 6.29
N PRO A 22 -15.60 12.05 7.30
CA PRO A 22 -15.44 11.67 8.72
C PRO A 22 -16.11 10.34 9.10
N PHE A 23 -17.18 9.94 8.39
CA PHE A 23 -17.78 8.62 8.57
C PHE A 23 -16.92 7.51 7.95
N GLU A 24 -16.38 7.74 6.76
CA GLU A 24 -15.47 6.80 6.09
C GLU A 24 -14.18 6.60 6.91
N ILE A 25 -13.62 7.65 7.50
CA ILE A 25 -12.46 7.57 8.42
C ILE A 25 -12.78 6.66 9.61
N ARG A 26 -13.89 6.90 10.31
CA ARG A 26 -14.33 6.06 11.44
C ARG A 26 -14.51 4.61 11.03
N TYR A 27 -15.08 4.37 9.84
CA TYR A 27 -15.23 3.02 9.30
C TYR A 27 -13.87 2.36 9.01
N LEU A 28 -12.92 3.07 8.40
CA LEU A 28 -11.58 2.56 8.10
C LEU A 28 -10.85 2.13 9.38
N LYS A 29 -10.87 2.97 10.41
CA LYS A 29 -10.26 2.66 11.72
C LYS A 29 -10.89 1.42 12.35
N TYR A 30 -12.22 1.41 12.47
CA TYR A 30 -12.97 0.28 13.03
C TYR A 30 -12.73 -1.02 12.25
N SER A 31 -12.82 -0.96 10.92
CA SER A 31 -12.68 -2.14 10.06
C SER A 31 -11.26 -2.68 10.05
N TRP A 32 -10.24 -1.81 10.12
CA TRP A 32 -8.85 -2.23 10.25
C TRP A 32 -8.57 -2.93 11.58
N GLU A 33 -9.04 -2.36 12.69
CA GLU A 33 -8.91 -2.96 14.03
C GLU A 33 -9.63 -4.31 14.11
N LYS A 34 -10.87 -4.37 13.60
CA LYS A 34 -11.65 -5.61 13.55
C LYS A 34 -10.97 -6.68 12.68
N ALA A 35 -10.47 -6.31 11.50
CA ALA A 35 -9.78 -7.25 10.63
C ALA A 35 -8.50 -7.78 11.30
N SER A 36 -7.71 -6.88 11.91
CA SER A 36 -6.42 -7.22 12.54
C SER A 36 -6.57 -8.08 13.78
N SER A 37 -7.69 -7.95 14.50
CA SER A 37 -8.03 -8.81 15.64
C SER A 37 -8.69 -10.15 15.24
N THR A 38 -9.06 -10.29 13.97
CA THR A 38 -9.73 -11.50 13.47
C THR A 38 -8.76 -12.47 12.79
N MET A 39 -7.75 -11.95 12.09
CA MET A 39 -6.71 -12.77 11.44
C MET A 39 -5.39 -12.00 11.32
N ASP A 40 -4.31 -12.72 11.09
CA ASP A 40 -3.01 -12.14 10.73
C ASP A 40 -3.06 -11.61 9.29
N ILE A 41 -3.55 -10.39 9.11
CA ILE A 41 -3.70 -9.73 7.80
C ILE A 41 -2.40 -9.78 7.00
N GLY A 42 -1.25 -9.56 7.65
CA GLY A 42 0.04 -9.51 6.98
C GLY A 42 0.40 -10.85 6.36
N CYS A 43 0.34 -11.92 7.14
CA CYS A 43 0.66 -13.27 6.64
C CYS A 43 -0.38 -13.75 5.63
N GLU A 44 -1.66 -13.43 5.83
CA GLU A 44 -2.75 -13.73 4.90
C GLU A 44 -2.58 -13.05 3.53
N LEU A 45 -2.20 -11.77 3.53
CA LEU A 45 -1.88 -11.03 2.31
C LEU A 45 -0.69 -11.67 1.58
N VAL A 46 0.40 -11.95 2.30
CA VAL A 46 1.61 -12.52 1.72
C VAL A 46 1.36 -13.91 1.16
N ALA A 47 0.56 -14.74 1.84
CA ALA A 47 0.15 -16.04 1.33
C ALA A 47 -0.63 -15.90 0.00
N ARG A 48 -1.60 -14.98 -0.07
CA ARG A 48 -2.33 -14.68 -1.32
C ARG A 48 -1.41 -14.25 -2.45
N LEU A 49 -0.42 -13.39 -2.16
CA LEU A 49 0.55 -12.93 -3.16
C LEU A 49 1.49 -14.04 -3.63
N LEU A 50 1.95 -14.92 -2.73
CA LEU A 50 2.78 -16.08 -3.08
C LEU A 50 2.04 -17.09 -3.96
N ASN A 51 0.72 -17.19 -3.81
CA ASN A 51 -0.15 -18.06 -4.60
C ASN A 51 -0.64 -17.40 -5.90
N ASP A 52 -0.39 -16.10 -6.12
CA ASP A 52 -0.82 -15.40 -7.32
C ASP A 52 0.24 -15.48 -8.42
N ASN A 53 0.03 -16.43 -9.34
CA ASN A 53 0.90 -16.71 -10.48
C ASN A 53 1.02 -15.53 -11.48
N ARG A 54 0.18 -14.51 -11.37
CA ARG A 54 0.30 -13.29 -12.20
C ARG A 54 1.36 -12.34 -11.67
N THR A 55 1.79 -12.53 -10.42
CA THR A 55 2.83 -11.71 -9.80
C THR A 55 4.19 -12.37 -9.88
N ARG A 56 5.24 -11.55 -9.89
CA ARG A 56 6.63 -12.04 -9.67
C ARG A 56 7.00 -12.12 -8.19
N PHE A 57 6.01 -12.08 -7.29
CA PHE A 57 6.27 -11.92 -5.86
C PHE A 57 7.03 -13.11 -5.26
N ARG A 58 6.70 -14.34 -5.67
CA ARG A 58 7.43 -15.56 -5.25
C ARG A 58 8.92 -15.46 -5.60
N ALA A 59 9.23 -15.23 -6.88
CA ALA A 59 10.61 -15.06 -7.36
C ALA A 59 11.35 -13.91 -6.66
N LEU A 60 10.63 -12.83 -6.33
CA LEU A 60 11.19 -11.72 -5.56
C LEU A 60 11.60 -12.14 -4.14
N ILE A 61 10.76 -12.90 -3.45
CA ILE A 61 11.11 -13.40 -2.11
C ILE A 61 12.30 -14.34 -2.19
N GLU A 62 12.31 -15.29 -3.14
CA GLU A 62 13.39 -16.26 -3.32
C GLU A 62 14.73 -15.55 -3.61
N SER A 63 14.76 -14.60 -4.56
CA SER A 63 15.97 -13.83 -4.89
C SER A 63 16.57 -13.03 -3.74
N HIS A 64 15.73 -12.55 -2.80
CA HIS A 64 16.19 -11.72 -1.68
C HIS A 64 16.43 -12.53 -0.39
N SER A 65 16.00 -13.78 -0.33
CA SER A 65 16.18 -14.66 0.84
C SER A 65 17.22 -15.75 0.62
N GLY A 66 17.41 -16.20 -0.62
CA GLY A 66 18.12 -17.43 -0.93
C GLY A 66 17.32 -18.70 -0.61
N ASP A 67 16.10 -18.57 -0.07
CA ASP A 67 15.22 -19.70 0.23
C ASP A 67 14.51 -20.16 -1.05
N LEU A 68 14.34 -21.47 -1.21
CA LEU A 68 13.47 -22.05 -2.24
C LEU A 68 12.08 -22.29 -1.67
N LEU A 69 11.07 -21.60 -2.19
CA LEU A 69 9.71 -21.69 -1.70
C LEU A 69 8.96 -22.92 -2.27
N GLY A 70 9.51 -23.63 -3.25
CA GLY A 70 8.90 -24.82 -3.86
C GLY A 70 7.77 -24.49 -4.84
N SER A 71 6.73 -25.33 -4.94
CA SER A 71 5.54 -25.10 -5.79
C SER A 71 4.20 -25.24 -5.07
N ALA A 72 4.22 -25.56 -3.77
CA ALA A 72 3.00 -25.70 -2.97
C ALA A 72 2.26 -24.37 -2.81
N ASN A 73 0.95 -24.46 -2.54
CA ASN A 73 0.13 -23.33 -2.10
C ASN A 73 0.46 -23.00 -0.63
N PHE A 74 0.55 -21.72 -0.32
CA PHE A 74 0.83 -21.22 1.03
C PHE A 74 -0.44 -20.86 1.77
N ALA A 75 -0.51 -21.24 3.04
CA ALA A 75 -1.39 -20.62 4.03
C ALA A 75 -0.61 -19.56 4.84
N ALA A 76 -1.33 -18.75 5.62
CA ALA A 76 -0.71 -17.74 6.49
C ALA A 76 0.33 -18.33 7.47
N GLU A 77 0.10 -19.54 7.97
CA GLU A 77 1.06 -20.23 8.86
C GLU A 77 2.37 -20.59 8.16
N ASP A 78 2.34 -20.84 6.85
CA ASP A 78 3.55 -21.15 6.09
C ASP A 78 4.43 -19.92 5.91
N VAL A 79 3.82 -18.73 5.76
CA VAL A 79 4.54 -17.45 5.64
C VAL A 79 5.46 -17.21 6.83
N LYS A 80 5.04 -17.61 8.04
CA LYS A 80 5.81 -17.40 9.28
C LYS A 80 7.15 -18.15 9.29
N LYS A 81 7.28 -19.21 8.49
CA LYS A 81 8.48 -20.05 8.36
C LYS A 81 9.59 -19.34 7.57
N PHE A 82 9.24 -18.44 6.66
CA PHE A 82 10.19 -17.75 5.79
C PHE A 82 10.49 -16.34 6.31
N ARG A 83 11.74 -16.10 6.75
CA ARG A 83 12.13 -14.84 7.39
C ARG A 83 11.77 -13.62 6.55
N ARG A 84 12.04 -13.67 5.25
CA ARG A 84 11.76 -12.56 4.34
C ARG A 84 10.27 -12.33 4.13
N ALA A 85 9.49 -13.39 3.91
CA ALA A 85 8.05 -13.30 3.75
C ALA A 85 7.38 -12.74 5.02
N ARG A 86 7.79 -13.22 6.20
CA ARG A 86 7.35 -12.69 7.50
C ARG A 86 7.70 -11.22 7.70
N SER A 87 8.90 -10.79 7.27
CA SER A 87 9.30 -9.39 7.34
C SER A 87 8.44 -8.49 6.45
N VAL A 88 8.06 -8.97 5.24
CA VAL A 88 7.13 -8.24 4.36
C VAL A 88 5.74 -8.17 4.98
N ALA A 89 5.22 -9.28 5.50
CA ALA A 89 3.93 -9.34 6.20
C ALA A 89 3.84 -8.31 7.33
N HIS A 90 4.86 -8.28 8.19
CA HIS A 90 4.94 -7.32 9.28
C HIS A 90 5.03 -5.86 8.79
N GLY A 91 5.87 -5.61 7.77
CA GLY A 91 6.05 -4.27 7.20
C GLY A 91 4.76 -3.68 6.63
N VAL A 92 3.93 -4.49 5.95
CA VAL A 92 2.64 -4.03 5.44
C VAL A 92 1.70 -3.65 6.58
N VAL A 93 1.60 -4.47 7.62
CA VAL A 93 0.72 -4.17 8.77
C VAL A 93 1.18 -2.90 9.49
N MET A 94 2.49 -2.74 9.73
CA MET A 94 3.03 -1.53 10.36
C MET A 94 2.77 -0.28 9.51
N PHE A 95 2.95 -0.38 8.19
CA PHE A 95 2.66 0.73 7.29
C PHE A 95 1.19 1.12 7.31
N PHE A 96 0.26 0.15 7.25
CA PHE A 96 -1.17 0.47 7.31
C PHE A 96 -1.62 0.93 8.70
N ASN A 97 -1.02 0.44 9.79
CA ASN A 97 -1.25 1.03 11.12
C ASN A 97 -0.92 2.52 11.12
N GLN A 98 0.21 2.91 10.54
CA GLN A 98 0.60 4.31 10.42
C GLN A 98 -0.37 5.08 9.51
N VAL A 99 -0.71 4.56 8.32
CA VAL A 99 -1.69 5.23 7.43
C VAL A 99 -3.02 5.46 8.15
N ILE A 100 -3.52 4.46 8.88
CA ILE A 100 -4.81 4.55 9.58
C ILE A 100 -4.76 5.52 10.76
N SER A 101 -3.63 5.63 11.47
CA SER A 101 -3.49 6.60 12.58
C SER A 101 -3.46 8.05 12.09
N GLU A 102 -2.93 8.31 10.89
CA GLU A 102 -2.87 9.67 10.32
C GLU A 102 -4.22 10.16 9.77
N LEU A 103 -5.24 9.29 9.62
CA LEU A 103 -6.50 9.66 8.95
C LEU A 103 -7.32 10.74 9.68
N ASP A 104 -7.12 10.93 10.98
CA ASP A 104 -7.82 11.97 11.75
C ASP A 104 -7.14 13.35 11.65
N GLU A 105 -5.92 13.41 11.10
CA GLU A 105 -5.17 14.65 11.04
C GLU A 105 -5.74 15.61 9.97
N PRO A 106 -5.78 16.93 10.23
CA PRO A 106 -6.25 17.91 9.25
C PRO A 106 -5.49 17.85 7.91
N ASN A 107 -4.22 17.47 7.95
CA ASN A 107 -3.33 17.33 6.80
C ASN A 107 -3.04 15.86 6.44
N SER A 108 -3.92 14.94 6.83
CA SER A 108 -3.76 13.48 6.64
C SER A 108 -3.33 13.09 5.22
N ALA A 109 -3.91 13.71 4.19
CA ALA A 109 -3.57 13.45 2.79
C ALA A 109 -2.08 13.71 2.47
N ASP A 110 -1.53 14.80 2.98
CA ASP A 110 -0.13 15.18 2.75
C ASP A 110 0.81 14.24 3.52
N PHE A 111 0.51 13.92 4.78
CA PHE A 111 1.29 12.97 5.56
C PHE A 111 1.31 11.58 4.92
N ILE A 112 0.13 11.06 4.55
CA ILE A 112 -0.01 9.75 3.89
C ILE A 112 0.73 9.76 2.55
N ALA A 113 0.67 10.86 1.79
CA ALA A 113 1.41 10.99 0.54
C ALA A 113 2.94 10.90 0.78
N VAL A 114 3.47 11.63 1.77
CA VAL A 114 4.90 11.65 2.10
C VAL A 114 5.39 10.27 2.54
N ILE A 115 4.72 9.61 3.47
CA ILE A 115 5.14 8.27 3.93
C ILE A 115 5.04 7.23 2.81
N SER A 116 4.02 7.34 1.94
CA SER A 116 3.85 6.45 0.79
C SER A 116 4.96 6.69 -0.24
N GLN A 117 5.32 7.93 -0.54
CA GLN A 117 6.42 8.27 -1.44
C GLN A 117 7.76 7.74 -0.91
N ARG A 118 8.04 7.93 0.39
CA ARG A 118 9.25 7.37 1.03
C ARG A 118 9.30 5.85 0.92
N LEU A 119 8.16 5.17 1.13
CA LEU A 119 8.08 3.74 0.94
C LEU A 119 8.34 3.34 -0.52
N GLY A 120 7.79 4.09 -1.49
CA GLY A 120 8.06 3.91 -2.92
C GLY A 120 9.54 4.03 -3.28
N ALA A 121 10.20 5.09 -2.81
CA ALA A 121 11.65 5.29 -2.99
C ALA A 121 12.47 4.15 -2.37
N SER A 122 12.09 3.67 -1.19
CA SER A 122 12.71 2.50 -0.55
C SER A 122 12.62 1.26 -1.43
N HIS A 123 11.46 0.97 -2.01
CA HIS A 123 11.30 -0.17 -2.93
C HIS A 123 12.21 -0.06 -4.16
N PHE A 124 12.41 1.14 -4.71
CA PHE A 124 13.37 1.37 -5.79
C PHE A 124 14.79 1.03 -5.36
N ARG A 125 15.26 1.57 -4.23
CA ARG A 125 16.63 1.31 -3.71
C ARG A 125 16.87 -0.16 -3.40
N MET A 126 15.82 -0.86 -2.97
CA MET A 126 15.86 -2.31 -2.73
C MET A 126 15.78 -3.14 -4.01
N LYS A 127 15.77 -2.52 -5.20
CA LYS A 127 15.64 -3.19 -6.52
C LYS A 127 14.38 -4.05 -6.63
N VAL A 128 13.30 -3.62 -5.97
CA VAL A 128 11.99 -4.27 -6.04
C VAL A 128 11.19 -3.62 -7.16
N TRP A 129 11.36 -4.14 -8.37
CA TRP A 129 10.69 -3.62 -9.57
C TRP A 129 9.26 -4.14 -9.66
N PHE A 130 8.30 -3.29 -9.29
CA PHE A 130 6.89 -3.61 -9.46
C PHE A 130 6.42 -3.21 -10.86
N GLN A 131 6.17 -4.22 -11.71
CA GLN A 131 5.37 -4.05 -12.91
C GLN A 131 3.92 -3.66 -12.55
N ALA A 132 3.16 -3.14 -13.52
CA ALA A 132 1.79 -2.67 -13.30
C ALA A 132 0.90 -3.75 -12.65
N GLU A 133 1.09 -4.99 -13.06
CA GLU A 133 0.39 -6.19 -12.61
C GLU A 133 0.65 -6.47 -11.13
N ASN A 134 1.90 -6.29 -10.67
CA ASN A 134 2.25 -6.52 -9.26
C ASN A 134 1.52 -5.51 -8.34
N TRP A 135 1.44 -4.23 -8.75
CA TRP A 135 0.68 -3.21 -7.99
C TRP A 135 -0.82 -3.54 -7.92
N LEU A 136 -1.39 -4.01 -9.03
CA LEU A 136 -2.79 -4.40 -9.09
C LEU A 136 -3.07 -5.60 -8.18
N CYS A 137 -2.19 -6.60 -8.18
CA CYS A 137 -2.33 -7.78 -7.32
C CYS A 137 -2.20 -7.42 -5.84
N VAL A 138 -1.22 -6.58 -5.45
CA VAL A 138 -1.11 -6.08 -4.06
C VAL A 138 -2.40 -5.39 -3.62
N LYS A 139 -2.95 -4.50 -4.46
CA LYS A 139 -4.22 -3.83 -4.17
C LYS A 139 -5.36 -4.80 -3.94
N ASN A 140 -5.53 -5.77 -4.85
CA ASN A 140 -6.64 -6.71 -4.80
C ASN A 140 -6.49 -7.69 -3.64
N CYS A 141 -5.30 -8.28 -3.45
CA CYS A 141 -5.03 -9.21 -2.35
C CYS A 141 -5.21 -8.53 -0.99
N LEU A 142 -4.78 -7.27 -0.82
CA LEU A 142 -4.98 -6.54 0.43
C LEU A 142 -6.47 -6.29 0.70
N LEU A 143 -7.20 -5.78 -0.31
CA LEU A 143 -8.63 -5.54 -0.19
C LEU A 143 -9.38 -6.83 0.16
N ASP A 144 -9.09 -7.92 -0.54
CA ASP A 144 -9.76 -9.21 -0.30
C ASP A 144 -9.40 -9.82 1.04
N THR A 145 -8.17 -9.62 1.54
CA THR A 145 -7.76 -10.04 2.88
C THR A 145 -8.59 -9.31 3.95
N ILE A 146 -8.70 -7.99 3.85
CA ILE A 146 -9.47 -7.18 4.79
C ILE A 146 -10.96 -7.58 4.75
N MET A 147 -11.52 -7.70 3.55
CA MET A 147 -12.93 -8.07 3.39
C MET A 147 -13.23 -9.47 3.92
N ALA A 148 -12.35 -10.45 3.67
CA ALA A 148 -12.46 -11.78 4.24
C ALA A 148 -12.44 -11.74 5.78
N ALA A 149 -11.53 -10.99 6.38
CA ALA A 149 -11.45 -10.81 7.83
C ALA A 149 -12.74 -10.25 8.43
N LEU A 150 -13.34 -9.25 7.77
CA LEU A 150 -14.60 -8.64 8.23
C LEU A 150 -15.80 -9.58 8.15
N GLN A 151 -15.75 -10.58 7.25
CA GLN A 151 -16.80 -11.57 7.07
C GLN A 151 -16.72 -12.75 8.06
N VAL A 152 -15.53 -13.07 8.60
CA VAL A 152 -15.33 -14.18 9.55
C VAL A 152 -16.12 -13.99 10.86
N LYS A 153 -16.31 -12.75 11.31
CA LYS A 153 -17.12 -12.41 12.48
C LYS A 153 -18.28 -11.50 12.09
N LYS A 154 -19.40 -12.09 11.64
CA LYS A 154 -20.71 -11.42 11.63
C LYS A 154 -21.30 -11.20 13.04
N THR A 155 -20.54 -11.46 14.10
CA THR A 155 -20.91 -11.05 15.45
C THR A 155 -20.83 -9.53 15.57
N THR A 156 -22.00 -8.92 15.75
CA THR A 156 -22.23 -7.50 16.01
C THR A 156 -21.33 -7.02 17.15
N SER A 157 -20.25 -6.32 16.82
CA SER A 157 -19.43 -5.62 17.82
C SER A 157 -20.15 -4.31 18.17
N PHE A 158 -20.62 -4.23 19.41
CA PHE A 158 -21.21 -3.02 19.99
C PHE A 158 -20.08 -2.20 20.62
N ALA A 159 -19.60 -1.16 19.93
CA ALA A 159 -18.78 -0.12 20.53
C ALA A 159 -19.62 1.15 20.65
N CYS A 160 -19.86 1.63 21.88
CA CYS A 160 -20.41 2.94 22.18
C CYS A 160 -21.83 3.25 21.63
N GLY A 161 -22.73 2.25 21.57
CA GLY A 161 -24.15 2.45 21.27
C GLY A 161 -24.49 2.82 19.81
N LYS A 162 -23.52 2.92 18.91
CA LYS A 162 -23.75 3.11 17.46
C LYS A 162 -23.02 2.04 16.66
N THR A 163 -23.78 1.20 15.96
CA THR A 163 -23.24 0.21 15.04
C THR A 163 -22.60 0.92 13.85
N ILE A 164 -21.26 0.90 13.77
CA ILE A 164 -20.55 1.28 12.53
C ILE A 164 -20.77 0.14 11.54
N SER A 165 -21.73 0.32 10.64
CA SER A 165 -22.02 -0.63 9.57
C SER A 165 -21.94 0.08 8.21
N MET A 166 -21.54 -0.69 7.21
CA MET A 166 -21.41 -0.24 5.83
C MET A 166 -21.70 -1.44 4.94
N SER A 167 -22.37 -1.22 3.80
CA SER A 167 -22.60 -2.30 2.84
C SER A 167 -21.27 -2.78 2.25
N ASP A 168 -21.17 -4.05 1.88
CA ASP A 168 -19.95 -4.63 1.32
C ASP A 168 -19.42 -3.83 0.11
N LYS A 169 -20.32 -3.36 -0.76
CA LYS A 169 -19.96 -2.50 -1.89
C LYS A 169 -19.28 -1.21 -1.42
N LYS A 170 -19.91 -0.50 -0.49
CA LYS A 170 -19.39 0.78 0.01
C LYS A 170 -18.12 0.60 0.83
N ALA A 171 -18.03 -0.48 1.62
CA ALA A 171 -16.84 -0.87 2.35
C ALA A 171 -15.63 -1.05 1.42
N ARG A 172 -15.83 -1.77 0.31
CA ARG A 172 -14.81 -1.95 -0.73
C ARG A 172 -14.40 -0.63 -1.37
N GLU A 173 -15.36 0.22 -1.74
CA GLU A 173 -15.07 1.55 -2.31
C GLU A 173 -14.22 2.40 -1.37
N VAL A 174 -14.54 2.41 -0.08
CA VAL A 174 -13.82 3.21 0.93
C VAL A 174 -12.38 2.71 1.12
N TRP A 175 -12.18 1.40 1.28
CA TRP A 175 -10.83 0.82 1.33
C TRP A 175 -10.06 1.06 0.03
N TYR A 176 -10.74 0.96 -1.11
CA TYR A 176 -10.13 1.20 -2.40
C TYR A 176 -9.59 2.63 -2.53
N LYS A 177 -10.32 3.66 -2.08
CA LYS A 177 -9.84 5.05 -2.08
C LYS A 177 -8.47 5.17 -1.40
N VAL A 178 -8.33 4.61 -0.19
CA VAL A 178 -7.08 4.69 0.60
C VAL A 178 -5.97 3.89 -0.05
N ILE A 179 -6.21 2.63 -0.41
CA ILE A 179 -5.19 1.76 -1.01
C ILE A 179 -4.71 2.33 -2.35
N GLN A 180 -5.63 2.83 -3.18
CA GLN A 180 -5.31 3.46 -4.45
C GLN A 180 -4.47 4.73 -4.26
N PHE A 181 -4.81 5.56 -3.27
CA PHE A 181 -4.05 6.77 -2.94
C PHE A 181 -2.63 6.47 -2.47
N VAL A 182 -2.46 5.46 -1.60
CA VAL A 182 -1.15 4.94 -1.17
C VAL A 182 -0.34 4.48 -2.38
N ILE A 183 -0.90 3.60 -3.22
CA ILE A 183 -0.17 3.05 -4.38
C ILE A 183 0.22 4.15 -5.37
N GLN A 184 -0.64 5.12 -5.63
CA GLN A 184 -0.31 6.26 -6.49
C GLN A 184 0.89 7.05 -5.95
N ASN A 185 0.91 7.32 -4.65
CA ASN A 185 2.02 8.05 -4.03
C ASN A 185 3.29 7.21 -3.91
N MET A 186 3.18 5.89 -3.67
CA MET A 186 4.32 4.97 -3.77
C MET A 186 4.93 5.00 -5.17
N LYS A 187 4.11 4.95 -6.23
CA LYS A 187 4.60 5.07 -7.62
C LYS A 187 5.31 6.40 -7.86
N ARG A 188 4.77 7.51 -7.35
CA ARG A 188 5.43 8.82 -7.44
C ARG A 188 6.81 8.83 -6.79
N GLY A 189 6.92 8.33 -5.56
CA GLY A 189 8.20 8.27 -4.86
C GLY A 189 9.21 7.32 -5.51
N PHE A 190 8.73 6.18 -6.02
CA PHE A 190 9.54 5.24 -6.79
C PHE A 190 10.12 5.88 -8.06
N LEU A 191 9.28 6.57 -8.85
CA LEU A 191 9.70 7.23 -10.09
C LEU A 191 10.64 8.41 -9.84
N ALA A 192 10.37 9.21 -8.79
CA ALA A 192 11.25 10.31 -8.41
C ALA A 192 12.66 9.81 -8.07
N GLU A 193 12.77 8.73 -7.28
CA GLU A 193 14.05 8.12 -6.94
C GLU A 193 14.77 7.56 -8.18
N ALA A 194 14.03 6.95 -9.11
CA ALA A 194 14.58 6.45 -10.37
C ALA A 194 15.23 7.55 -11.22
N LEU A 195 14.50 8.66 -11.43
CA LEU A 195 14.98 9.79 -12.20
C LEU A 195 16.21 10.46 -11.55
N SER A 196 16.25 10.53 -10.22
CA SER A 196 17.41 11.06 -9.50
C SER A 196 18.65 10.17 -9.63
N ALA A 197 18.48 8.85 -9.62
CA ALA A 197 19.58 7.90 -9.80
C ALA A 197 20.18 7.99 -11.20
N ASP A 198 19.34 8.09 -12.23
CA ASP A 198 19.77 8.21 -13.63
C ASP A 198 20.58 9.48 -13.87
N ASN A 199 20.13 10.63 -13.36
CA ASN A 199 20.84 11.92 -13.50
C ASN A 199 22.22 11.92 -12.83
N THR A 200 22.38 11.14 -11.75
CA THR A 200 23.68 11.01 -11.08
C THR A 200 24.66 10.23 -11.94
N SER A 201 24.19 9.19 -12.64
CA SER A 201 25.02 8.33 -13.50
C SER A 201 25.51 9.01 -14.81
N THR A 202 24.74 9.94 -15.37
CA THR A 202 25.12 10.73 -16.56
C THR A 202 26.06 11.89 -16.22
N SER A 203 25.97 12.45 -15.02
CA SER A 203 26.89 13.51 -14.58
C SER A 203 28.32 13.01 -14.33
N SER A 204 28.49 11.73 -13.97
CA SER A 204 29.79 11.09 -13.78
C SER A 204 30.48 10.63 -15.07
N SER A 205 29.77 10.56 -16.19
CA SER A 205 30.31 10.10 -17.49
C SER A 205 30.65 11.24 -18.46
N SER A 206 30.48 12.49 -18.03
CA SER A 206 30.80 13.71 -18.82
C SER A 206 32.08 14.41 -18.36
N SER A 207 32.97 13.71 -17.65
CA SER A 207 34.21 14.26 -17.06
C SER A 207 35.46 13.46 -17.43
N GLU A 208 35.50 12.90 -18.65
CA GLU A 208 36.70 12.33 -19.26
C GLU A 208 37.08 13.09 -20.54
#